data_AF-A0A934D3X9-F1
#
_entry.id   AF-A0A934D3X9-F1
#
_cell.length_a   1.000
_cell.length_b   1.000
_cell.length_c   1.000
_cell.angle_alpha   90.00
_cell.angle_beta   90.00
_cell.angle_gamma   90.00
#
_symmetry.space_group_name_H-M   'P 1'
#
loop_
_entity.id
_entity.type
_entity.pdbx_description
1 polymer ?
#
loop_
_entity_poly.entity_id
_entity_poly.type
_entity_poly.pdbx_seq_one_letter_code
_entity_poly.pdbx_strand_id
1 'polypeptide(L)'
;MKKTDRQKDYPFIGELARKMPDPRDRLLYSRSAEDLIELAREHPALVPALVAERPLLARIGADRRALAEALQLEMLDLIEVTARRIASYRAAMSKWEAFWPTLSREVESLTLREAHARIVERAAGVLPERVAG
;
A
#
# COMPACT_ATOMS: atom_id res chain seq x y z
N MET A 1 -6.93 3.53 -4.22
CA MET A 1 -6.08 2.54 -4.92
C MET A 1 -5.64 1.49 -3.91
N LYS A 2 -5.91 0.19 -4.14
CA LYS A 2 -5.45 -0.90 -3.26
C LYS A 2 -3.92 -1.01 -3.42
N LYS A 3 -3.16 -0.50 -2.46
CA LYS A 3 -1.69 -0.52 -2.48
C LYS A 3 -1.22 -1.92 -2.05
N THR A 4 -1.09 -2.85 -3.01
CA THR A 4 -0.29 -4.05 -2.81
C THR A 4 1.15 -3.71 -3.17
N ASP A 5 2.00 -3.54 -2.16
CA ASP A 5 3.39 -3.14 -2.36
C ASP A 5 4.27 -4.37 -2.59
N ARG A 6 3.93 -5.19 -3.58
CA ARG A 6 4.81 -6.28 -4.03
C ARG A 6 5.77 -5.71 -5.06
N GLN A 7 7.02 -6.14 -5.07
CA GLN A 7 8.02 -5.66 -6.03
C GLN A 7 7.53 -5.71 -7.49
N LYS A 8 6.81 -6.77 -7.87
CA LYS A 8 6.22 -6.94 -9.20
C LYS A 8 5.11 -5.94 -9.56
N ASP A 9 4.52 -5.28 -8.57
CA ASP A 9 3.42 -4.33 -8.76
C ASP A 9 3.96 -2.91 -9.05
N TYR A 10 5.23 -2.62 -8.74
CA TYR A 10 5.84 -1.29 -8.92
C TYR A 10 5.88 -0.76 -10.35
N PRO A 11 6.12 -1.60 -11.40
CA PRO A 11 5.98 -1.15 -12.78
C PRO A 11 4.56 -0.64 -13.07
N PHE A 12 3.53 -1.31 -12.57
CA PHE A 12 2.14 -0.88 -12.74
C PHE A 12 1.83 0.40 -11.97
N ILE A 13 2.39 0.57 -10.76
CA ILE A 13 2.25 1.82 -10.00
C ILE A 13 2.85 2.99 -10.78
N GLY A 14 4.00 2.80 -11.42
CA GLY A 14 4.61 3.80 -12.30
C GLY A 14 3.70 4.18 -13.46
N GLU A 15 3.14 3.19 -14.17
CA GLU A 15 2.21 3.43 -15.28
C GLU A 15 0.90 4.09 -14.84
N LEU A 16 0.37 3.73 -13.68
CA LEU A 16 -0.80 4.39 -13.10
C LEU A 16 -0.48 5.84 -12.75
N ALA A 17 0.71 6.12 -12.21
CA ALA A 17 1.15 7.47 -11.92
C ALA A 17 1.20 8.32 -13.21
N ARG A 18 1.68 7.79 -14.33
CA ARG A 18 1.69 8.53 -15.61
C ARG A 18 0.30 8.96 -16.09
N LYS A 19 -0.74 8.21 -15.74
CA LYS A 19 -2.14 8.49 -16.11
C LYS A 19 -2.85 9.45 -15.16
N MET A 20 -2.21 9.87 -14.08
CA MET A 20 -2.81 10.81 -13.13
C MET A 20 -2.91 12.21 -13.76
N PRO A 21 -4.05 12.89 -13.64
CA PRO A 21 -4.24 14.20 -14.27
C PRO A 21 -3.50 15.33 -13.55
N ASP A 22 -3.29 15.21 -12.23
CA ASP A 22 -2.61 16.24 -11.43
C ASP A 22 -1.08 16.00 -11.44
N PRO A 23 -0.24 16.98 -11.85
CA PRO A 23 1.20 16.86 -11.78
C PRO A 23 1.75 16.67 -10.36
N ARG A 24 1.05 17.12 -9.30
CA ARG A 24 1.43 16.81 -7.91
C ARG A 24 1.36 15.31 -7.65
N ASP A 25 0.26 14.67 -8.03
CA ASP A 25 0.09 13.23 -7.88
C ASP A 25 1.13 12.46 -8.71
N ARG A 26 1.40 12.91 -9.94
CA ARG A 26 2.46 12.32 -10.78
C ARG A 26 3.82 12.38 -10.09
N LEU A 27 4.18 13.52 -9.49
CA LEU A 27 5.43 13.69 -8.73
C LEU A 27 5.48 12.82 -7.47
N LEU A 28 4.36 12.64 -6.77
CA LEU A 28 4.30 11.83 -5.55
C LEU A 28 4.37 10.32 -5.84
N TYR A 29 3.80 9.86 -6.95
CA TYR A 29 3.64 8.43 -7.20
C TYR A 29 4.52 7.84 -8.31
N SER A 30 5.17 8.68 -9.13
CA SER A 30 6.07 8.19 -10.17
C SER A 30 7.22 7.36 -9.59
N ARG A 31 7.53 6.26 -10.29
CA ARG A 31 8.59 5.31 -9.97
C ARG A 31 9.74 5.32 -10.98
N SER A 32 9.73 6.28 -11.89
CA SER A 32 10.75 6.48 -12.92
C SER A 32 11.56 7.73 -12.60
N ALA A 33 12.89 7.58 -12.50
CA ALA A 33 13.79 8.72 -12.32
C ALA A 33 13.71 9.70 -13.49
N GLU A 34 13.53 9.19 -14.71
CA GLU A 34 13.39 10.01 -15.91
C GLU A 34 12.12 10.84 -15.89
N ASP A 35 10.98 10.20 -15.60
CA ASP A 35 9.68 10.89 -15.49
C ASP A 35 9.71 11.95 -14.38
N LEU A 36 10.37 11.67 -13.25
CA LEU A 36 10.50 12.64 -12.16
C LEU A 36 11.36 13.85 -12.54
N ILE A 37 12.46 13.63 -13.26
CA ILE A 37 13.31 14.72 -13.77
C ILE A 37 12.53 15.56 -14.79
N GLU A 38 11.77 14.92 -15.67
CA GLU A 38 10.94 15.60 -16.67
C GLU A 38 9.82 16.42 -15.99
N LEU A 39 9.04 15.80 -15.10
CA LEU A 39 7.99 16.48 -14.34
C LEU A 39 8.51 17.65 -13.51
N ALA A 40 9.68 17.52 -12.91
CA ALA A 40 10.32 18.59 -12.16
C ALA A 40 10.76 19.76 -13.07
N ARG A 41 11.13 19.47 -14.32
CA ARG A 41 11.44 20.51 -15.30
C ARG A 41 10.18 21.25 -15.76
N GLU A 42 9.09 20.52 -15.96
CA GLU A 42 7.79 21.09 -16.33
C GLU A 42 7.14 21.89 -15.19
N HIS A 43 7.32 21.42 -13.96
CA HIS A 43 6.67 21.98 -12.77
C HIS A 43 7.67 22.23 -11.62
N PRO A 44 8.68 23.11 -11.79
CA PRO A 44 9.77 23.28 -10.83
C PRO A 44 9.30 23.78 -9.46
N ALA A 45 8.23 24.58 -9.42
CA ALA A 45 7.66 25.09 -8.17
C ALA A 45 7.01 24.01 -7.29
N LEU A 46 6.60 22.87 -7.87
CA LEU A 46 5.94 21.80 -7.13
C LEU A 46 6.94 20.95 -6.33
N VAL A 47 8.17 20.81 -6.82
CA VAL A 47 9.21 20.00 -6.17
C VAL A 47 9.44 20.42 -4.71
N PRO A 48 9.81 21.67 -4.39
CA PRO A 48 10.04 22.07 -2.99
C PRO A 48 8.77 21.95 -2.14
N ALA A 49 7.59 22.16 -2.72
CA ALA A 49 6.31 22.05 -2.01
C ALA A 49 5.95 20.60 -1.62
N LEU A 50 6.57 19.60 -2.26
CA LEU A 50 6.27 18.18 -2.05
C LEU A 50 7.39 17.42 -1.32
N VAL A 51 8.55 18.05 -1.06
CA VAL A 51 9.66 17.40 -0.33
C VAL A 51 9.24 16.90 1.05
N ALA A 52 8.38 17.64 1.75
CA ALA A 52 7.90 17.23 3.07
C ALA A 52 7.10 15.92 3.03
N GLU A 53 6.37 15.69 1.94
CA GLU A 53 5.55 14.48 1.73
C GLU A 53 6.36 13.34 1.10
N ARG A 54 7.29 13.68 0.20
CA ARG A 54 8.17 12.72 -0.48
C ARG A 54 9.62 13.22 -0.49
N PRO A 55 10.41 12.94 0.57
CA PRO A 55 11.75 13.48 0.75
C PRO A 55 12.73 13.24 -0.40
N LEU A 56 12.57 12.15 -1.16
CA LEU A 56 13.47 11.87 -2.29
C LEU A 56 13.40 12.91 -3.41
N LEU A 57 12.31 13.68 -3.50
CA LEU A 57 12.17 14.74 -4.51
C LEU A 57 13.26 15.82 -4.35
N ALA A 58 13.80 16.01 -3.14
CA ALA A 58 14.94 16.88 -2.91
C ALA A 58 16.21 16.45 -3.68
N ARG A 59 16.27 15.20 -4.14
CA ARG A 59 17.40 14.63 -4.89
C ARG A 59 17.28 14.76 -6.40
N ILE A 60 16.19 15.34 -6.93
CA ILE A 60 15.98 15.45 -8.38
C ILE A 60 17.09 16.27 -9.08
N GLY A 61 17.62 17.28 -8.40
CA GLY A 61 18.72 18.11 -8.92
C GLY A 61 20.10 17.45 -8.90
N ALA A 62 20.22 16.22 -8.38
CA ALA A 62 21.45 15.44 -8.46
C ALA A 62 21.57 14.76 -9.84
N ASP A 63 22.40 13.73 -9.95
CA ASP A 63 22.44 12.90 -11.15
C ASP A 63 21.31 11.84 -11.18
N ARG A 64 20.99 11.38 -12.40
CA ARG A 64 19.94 10.38 -12.64
C ARG A 64 20.13 9.08 -11.85
N ARG A 65 21.38 8.65 -11.68
CA ARG A 65 21.69 7.39 -11.00
C ARG A 65 21.42 7.52 -9.51
N ALA A 66 21.83 8.61 -8.88
CA ALA A 66 21.54 8.89 -7.48
C ALA A 66 20.04 8.93 -7.19
N LEU A 67 19.23 9.50 -8.11
CA LEU A 67 17.77 9.48 -7.99
C LEU A 67 17.19 8.07 -8.12
N ALA A 68 17.70 7.27 -9.06
CA ALA A 68 17.27 5.88 -9.23
C ALA A 68 17.60 5.01 -8.00
N GLU A 69 18.78 5.20 -7.41
CA GLU A 69 19.18 4.52 -6.16
C GLU A 69 18.26 4.95 -5.00
N ALA A 70 17.93 6.24 -4.89
CA ALA A 70 16.99 6.72 -3.88
C ALA A 70 15.56 6.14 -4.06
N LEU A 71 15.09 6.00 -5.29
CA LEU A 71 13.81 5.33 -5.58
C LEU A 71 13.79 3.86 -5.18
N GLN A 72 14.92 3.16 -5.36
CA GLN A 72 15.04 1.76 -4.93
C GLN A 72 14.99 1.63 -3.41
N LEU A 73 15.68 2.52 -2.69
CA LEU A 73 15.62 2.54 -1.23
C LEU A 73 14.19 2.84 -0.73
N GLU A 74 13.52 3.85 -1.29
CA GLU A 74 12.12 4.14 -0.97
C GLU A 74 11.20 2.93 -1.22
N MET A 75 11.40 2.22 -2.34
CA MET A 75 10.65 1.00 -2.65
C MET A 75 10.84 -0.07 -1.57
N LEU A 76 12.08 -0.30 -1.13
CA LEU A 76 12.39 -1.30 -0.10
C LEU A 76 11.75 -0.93 1.24
N ASP A 77 11.82 0.33 1.64
CA ASP A 77 11.19 0.83 2.88
C ASP A 77 9.66 0.61 2.85
N LEU A 78 9.02 0.93 1.73
CA LEU A 78 7.58 0.71 1.54
C LEU A 78 7.20 -0.77 1.60
N ILE A 79 8.01 -1.65 1.01
CA ILE A 79 7.83 -3.10 1.11
C ILE A 79 7.89 -3.54 2.58
N GLU A 80 8.87 -3.06 3.34
CA GLU A 80 9.03 -3.42 4.76
C GLU A 80 7.85 -2.93 5.62
N VAL A 81 7.42 -1.68 5.43
CA VAL A 81 6.23 -1.13 6.11
C VAL A 81 4.99 -1.98 5.82
N THR A 82 4.76 -2.32 4.54
CA THR A 82 3.62 -3.17 4.18
C THR A 82 3.76 -4.59 4.72
N ALA A 83 4.96 -5.17 4.77
CA ALA A 83 5.20 -6.47 5.36
C ALA A 83 4.85 -6.48 6.86
N ARG A 84 5.30 -5.46 7.61
CA ARG A 84 4.95 -5.28 9.03
C ARG A 84 3.44 -5.15 9.22
N ARG A 85 2.78 -4.31 8.41
CA ARG A 85 1.32 -4.16 8.44
C ARG A 85 0.60 -5.48 8.20
N ILE A 86 0.99 -6.25 7.18
CA ILE A 86 0.41 -7.58 6.89
C ILE A 86 0.64 -8.54 8.07
N ALA A 87 1.81 -8.51 8.69
CA ALA A 87 2.10 -9.32 9.87
C ALA A 87 1.17 -8.97 11.05
N SER A 88 0.91 -7.69 11.31
CA SER A 88 -0.06 -7.25 12.33
C SER A 88 -1.47 -7.77 12.05
N TYR A 89 -1.94 -7.68 10.79
CA TYR A 89 -3.24 -8.23 10.41
C TYR A 89 -3.30 -9.75 10.59
N ARG A 90 -2.25 -10.48 10.18
CA ARG A 90 -2.18 -11.94 10.37
C ARG A 90 -2.22 -12.31 11.85
N ALA A 91 -1.46 -11.61 12.69
CA ALA A 91 -1.45 -11.83 14.12
C ALA A 91 -2.85 -11.60 14.73
N ALA A 92 -3.52 -10.50 14.35
CA ALA A 92 -4.88 -10.19 14.78
C ALA A 92 -5.91 -11.24 14.35
N MET A 93 -5.74 -11.85 13.17
CA MET A 93 -6.64 -12.88 12.64
C MET A 93 -6.39 -14.29 13.19
N SER A 94 -5.27 -14.53 13.89
CA SER A 94 -4.87 -15.88 14.35
C SER A 94 -5.95 -16.61 15.16
N LYS A 95 -6.66 -15.90 16.06
CA LYS A 95 -7.76 -16.47 16.84
C LYS A 95 -8.96 -16.86 15.97
N TRP A 96 -9.27 -16.03 14.97
CA TRP A 96 -10.34 -16.30 14.03
C TRP A 96 -10.01 -17.49 13.13
N GLU A 97 -8.78 -17.58 12.65
CA GLU A 97 -8.28 -18.71 11.86
C GLU A 97 -8.38 -20.03 12.62
N ALA A 98 -8.00 -20.05 13.91
CA ALA A 98 -8.15 -21.23 14.77
C ALA A 98 -9.62 -21.61 15.02
N PHE A 99 -10.52 -20.61 15.07
CA PHE A 99 -11.96 -20.83 15.28
C PHE A 99 -12.70 -21.29 14.02
N TRP A 100 -12.18 -20.94 12.83
CA TRP A 100 -12.86 -21.13 11.55
C TRP A 100 -13.32 -22.57 11.26
N PRO A 101 -12.52 -23.64 11.46
CA PRO A 101 -12.95 -25.00 11.13
C PRO A 101 -14.17 -25.48 11.92
N THR A 102 -14.33 -25.00 13.16
CA THR A 102 -15.51 -25.32 13.98
C THR A 102 -16.71 -24.54 13.48
N LEU A 103 -16.54 -23.24 13.24
CA LEU A 103 -17.62 -22.38 12.71
C LEU A 103 -18.09 -22.85 11.33
N SER A 104 -17.18 -23.22 10.44
CA SER A 104 -17.52 -23.61 9.07
C SER A 104 -18.44 -24.83 9.03
N ARG A 105 -18.21 -25.81 9.92
CA ARG A 105 -19.09 -26.98 10.08
C ARG A 105 -20.44 -26.61 10.69
N GLU A 106 -20.46 -25.65 11.63
CA GLU A 106 -21.69 -25.16 12.25
C GLU A 106 -22.62 -24.49 11.24
N VAL A 107 -22.06 -23.74 10.28
CA VAL A 107 -22.84 -22.97 9.32
C VAL A 107 -23.17 -23.72 8.02
N GLU A 108 -22.60 -24.91 7.81
CA GLU A 108 -22.75 -25.68 6.57
C GLU A 108 -24.21 -26.10 6.30
N SER A 109 -24.99 -26.36 7.35
CA SER A 109 -26.40 -26.74 7.25
C SER A 109 -27.38 -25.57 7.30
N LEU A 110 -26.87 -24.33 7.46
CA LEU A 110 -27.69 -23.13 7.59
C LEU A 110 -28.01 -22.51 6.22
N THR A 111 -29.09 -21.75 6.14
CA THR A 111 -29.31 -20.89 4.97
C THR A 111 -28.23 -19.80 4.90
N LEU A 112 -27.98 -19.24 3.72
CA LEU A 112 -26.99 -18.18 3.53
C LEU A 112 -27.17 -17.00 4.52
N ARG A 113 -28.42 -16.62 4.80
CA ARG A 113 -28.72 -15.52 5.72
C ARG A 113 -28.35 -15.86 7.16
N GLU A 114 -28.67 -17.06 7.61
CA GLU A 114 -28.36 -17.55 8.95
C GLU A 114 -26.85 -17.77 9.13
N ALA A 115 -26.20 -18.39 8.13
CA ALA A 115 -24.76 -18.56 8.09
C ALA A 115 -24.04 -17.20 8.18
N HIS A 116 -24.49 -16.20 7.39
CA HIS A 116 -23.93 -14.85 7.44
C HIS A 116 -24.09 -14.21 8.82
N ALA A 117 -25.30 -14.23 9.39
CA ALA A 117 -25.56 -13.68 10.72
C ALA A 117 -24.66 -14.33 11.78
N ARG A 118 -24.51 -15.66 11.71
CA ARG A 118 -23.66 -16.42 12.62
C ARG A 118 -22.18 -16.09 12.47
N ILE A 119 -21.69 -15.96 11.24
CA ILE A 119 -20.30 -15.57 10.97
C ILE A 119 -20.01 -14.18 11.54
N VAL A 120 -20.89 -13.20 11.30
CA VAL A 120 -20.72 -11.82 11.78
C VAL A 120 -20.72 -11.76 13.31
N GLU A 121 -21.69 -12.42 13.96
CA GLU A 121 -21.77 -12.51 15.42
C GLU A 121 -20.46 -13.05 16.02
N ARG A 122 -19.94 -14.15 15.46
CA ARG A 122 -18.71 -14.77 15.95
C ARG A 122 -17.48 -13.91 15.66
N ALA A 123 -17.42 -13.29 14.49
CA ALA A 123 -16.30 -12.43 14.10
C ALA A 123 -16.19 -11.23 15.04
N ALA A 124 -17.32 -10.61 15.42
CA ALA A 124 -17.35 -9.48 16.35
C ALA A 124 -16.79 -9.82 17.75
N GLY A 125 -16.91 -11.07 18.19
CA GLY A 125 -16.37 -11.53 19.48
C GLY A 125 -14.90 -11.94 19.46
N VAL A 126 -14.29 -12.10 18.27
CA VAL A 126 -12.96 -12.70 18.13
C VAL A 126 -11.95 -11.75 17.46
N LEU A 127 -12.40 -10.98 16.47
CA LEU A 127 -11.55 -10.05 15.74
C LEU A 127 -11.50 -8.70 16.45
N PRO A 128 -10.34 -8.02 16.46
CA PRO A 128 -10.25 -6.67 16.99
C PRO A 128 -10.95 -5.67 16.06
N GLU A 129 -11.59 -4.65 16.64
CA GLU A 129 -12.19 -3.55 15.87
C GLU A 129 -11.15 -2.71 15.10
N ARG A 130 -9.90 -2.70 15.60
CA ARG A 130 -8.77 -1.98 15.01
C ARG A 130 -7.49 -2.80 15.13
N VAL A 131 -6.70 -2.82 14.06
CA VAL A 131 -5.35 -3.38 14.05
C VAL A 131 -4.38 -2.21 13.96
N ALA A 132 -3.40 -2.15 14.86
CA ALA A 132 -2.33 -1.17 14.78
C ALA A 132 -1.54 -1.37 13.47
N GLY A 133 -1.40 -0.31 12.69
CA GLY A 133 -0.77 -0.30 11.38
C GLY A 133 0.30 0.77 11.27
#